data_AF-A0A6M0CIV4-F1
#
_entry.id   AF-A0A6M0CIV4-F1
#
_cell.length_a   1.000
_cell.length_b   1.000
_cell.length_c   1.000
_cell.angle_alpha   90.00
_cell.angle_beta   90.00
_cell.angle_gamma   90.00
#
_symmetry.space_group_name_H-M   'P 1'
#
loop_
_entity.id
_entity.type
_entity.pdbx_description
1 polymer ?
#
loop_
_entity_poly.entity_id
_entity_poly.type
_entity_poly.pdbx_seq_one_letter_code
_entity_poly.pdbx_strand_id
1 'polypeptide(L)'
;MLTQTEAEQLAIDFLTGDLEIPEGDRDWFKAKACRSVADEWYIIELEVEGYPDTWAIQVYENRVCDPCYTFMSTLAGSTATDDLAELPEAIAKAIAWERQSQTVPKTV
;
A
#
# COMPACT_ATOMS: atom_id res chain seq x y z
N MET A 1 6.42 -9.17 -21.27
CA MET A 1 5.11 -8.60 -20.94
C MET A 1 4.79 -9.02 -19.52
N LEU A 2 4.59 -8.07 -18.63
CA LEU A 2 4.26 -8.33 -17.24
C LEU A 2 2.81 -8.82 -17.18
N THR A 3 2.55 -9.86 -16.40
CA THR A 3 1.16 -10.28 -16.14
C THR A 3 0.58 -9.49 -14.97
N GLN A 4 -0.75 -9.38 -14.91
CA GLN A 4 -1.44 -8.76 -13.78
C GLN A 4 -1.01 -9.37 -12.43
N THR A 5 -0.98 -10.69 -12.32
CA THR A 5 -0.59 -11.38 -11.07
C THR A 5 0.86 -11.11 -10.68
N GLU A 6 1.78 -11.03 -11.66
CA GLU A 6 3.16 -10.61 -11.38
C GLU A 6 3.23 -9.15 -10.91
N ALA A 7 2.44 -8.25 -11.51
CA ALA A 7 2.40 -6.84 -11.09
C ALA A 7 1.84 -6.68 -9.67
N GLU A 8 0.78 -7.42 -9.34
CA GLU A 8 0.20 -7.45 -7.99
C GLU A 8 1.23 -7.93 -6.95
N GLN A 9 1.93 -9.04 -7.23
CA GLN A 9 2.95 -9.55 -6.32
C GLN A 9 4.13 -8.58 -6.16
N LEU A 10 4.60 -7.98 -7.26
CA LEU A 10 5.67 -6.98 -7.22
C LEU A 10 5.27 -5.76 -6.36
N ALA A 11 4.03 -5.30 -6.47
CA ALA A 11 3.52 -4.21 -5.66
C ALA A 11 3.48 -4.58 -4.17
N ILE A 12 3.03 -5.80 -3.83
CA ILE A 12 3.00 -6.29 -2.44
C ILE A 12 4.42 -6.39 -1.88
N ASP A 13 5.34 -7.01 -2.62
CA ASP A 13 6.73 -7.18 -2.19
C ASP A 13 7.43 -5.82 -2.01
N PHE A 14 7.18 -4.89 -2.93
CA PHE A 14 7.70 -3.53 -2.85
C PHE A 14 7.17 -2.79 -1.62
N LEU A 15 5.84 -2.74 -1.43
CA LEU A 15 5.23 -2.01 -0.32
C LEU A 15 5.63 -2.59 1.03
N THR A 16 5.53 -3.91 1.18
CA THR A 16 5.87 -4.59 2.44
C THR A 16 7.35 -4.50 2.76
N GLY A 17 8.21 -4.42 1.74
CA GLY A 17 9.63 -4.12 1.89
C GLY A 17 9.88 -2.68 2.36
N ASP A 18 9.23 -1.70 1.73
CA ASP A 18 9.37 -0.27 2.07
C ASP A 18 8.83 0.05 3.47
N LEU A 19 7.71 -0.56 3.86
CA LEU A 19 7.11 -0.44 5.19
C LEU A 19 7.81 -1.32 6.26
N GLU A 20 8.88 -2.05 5.89
CA GLU A 20 9.64 -2.95 6.76
C GLU A 20 8.76 -4.03 7.44
N ILE A 21 7.74 -4.53 6.74
CA ILE A 21 6.81 -5.55 7.27
C ILE A 21 7.52 -6.92 7.32
N PRO A 22 7.53 -7.60 8.48
CA PRO A 22 8.06 -8.95 8.63
C PRO A 22 7.36 -9.94 7.69
N GLU A 23 8.11 -10.91 7.14
CA GLU A 23 7.57 -11.88 6.18
C GLU A 23 6.30 -12.60 6.67
N GLY A 24 6.22 -12.94 7.96
CA GLY A 24 5.06 -13.61 8.56
C GLY A 24 3.78 -12.76 8.62
N ASP A 25 3.89 -11.44 8.42
CA ASP A 25 2.77 -10.50 8.46
C ASP A 25 2.39 -10.00 7.06
N ARG A 26 3.15 -10.34 6.00
CA ARG A 26 2.89 -9.83 4.64
C ARG A 26 1.60 -10.34 4.03
N ASP A 27 1.11 -11.50 4.47
CA ASP A 27 -0.14 -12.13 4.00
C ASP A 27 -1.41 -11.29 4.31
N TRP A 28 -1.28 -10.29 5.20
CA TRP A 28 -2.35 -9.33 5.47
C TRP A 28 -2.61 -8.37 4.30
N PHE A 29 -1.65 -8.19 3.40
CA PHE A 29 -1.77 -7.30 2.25
C PHE A 29 -2.33 -8.04 1.04
N LYS A 30 -3.31 -7.44 0.37
CA LYS A 30 -3.94 -8.00 -0.83
C LYS A 30 -4.14 -6.95 -1.90
N ALA A 31 -4.10 -7.38 -3.16
CA ALA A 31 -4.54 -6.54 -4.26
C ALA A 31 -6.07 -6.42 -4.23
N LYS A 32 -6.56 -5.21 -4.02
CA LYS A 32 -7.98 -4.85 -4.07
C LYS A 32 -8.42 -4.57 -5.50
N ALA A 33 -7.57 -3.91 -6.27
CA ALA A 33 -7.81 -3.62 -7.68
C ALA A 33 -6.50 -3.56 -8.46
N CYS A 34 -6.59 -3.92 -9.74
CA CYS A 34 -5.51 -3.77 -10.70
C CYS A 34 -6.08 -3.19 -12.00
N ARG A 35 -5.40 -2.16 -12.52
CA ARG A 35 -5.75 -1.50 -13.78
C ARG A 35 -4.52 -1.38 -14.66
N SER A 36 -4.60 -1.88 -15.89
CA SER A 36 -3.60 -1.57 -16.91
C SER A 36 -3.81 -0.16 -17.46
N VAL A 37 -2.70 0.52 -17.77
CA VAL A 37 -2.69 1.84 -18.37
C VAL A 37 -1.83 1.80 -19.61
N ALA A 38 -2.46 2.08 -20.76
CA ALA A 38 -1.83 2.12 -22.08
C ALA A 38 -1.04 0.85 -22.46
N ASP A 39 -1.30 -0.29 -21.81
CA ASP A 39 -0.54 -1.54 -21.93
C ASP A 39 0.97 -1.39 -21.64
N GLU A 40 1.37 -0.35 -20.91
CA GLU A 40 2.77 -0.03 -20.57
C GLU A 40 3.07 -0.16 -19.08
N TRP A 41 2.06 -0.06 -18.23
CA TRP A 41 2.19 -0.16 -16.79
C TRP A 41 0.85 -0.47 -16.11
N TYR A 42 0.93 -0.84 -14.84
CA TYR A 42 -0.21 -1.18 -13.99
C TYR A 42 -0.32 -0.21 -12.81
N ILE A 43 -1.55 0.13 -12.44
CA ILE A 43 -1.88 0.70 -11.14
C ILE A 43 -2.45 -0.43 -10.30
N ILE A 44 -1.79 -0.73 -9.18
CA ILE A 44 -2.23 -1.72 -8.20
C ILE A 44 -2.70 -0.95 -6.96
N GLU A 45 -3.96 -1.15 -6.58
CA GLU A 45 -4.49 -0.71 -5.28
C GLU A 45 -4.36 -1.89 -4.31
N LEU A 46 -3.54 -1.71 -3.28
CA LEU A 46 -3.35 -2.67 -2.20
C LEU A 46 -4.17 -2.25 -0.98
N GLU A 47 -4.68 -3.22 -0.25
CA GLU A 47 -5.36 -3.03 1.02
C GLU A 47 -4.81 -4.00 2.07
N VAL A 48 -5.04 -3.66 3.34
CA VAL A 48 -4.94 -4.61 4.44
C VAL A 48 -6.32 -5.22 4.66
N GLU A 49 -6.41 -6.54 4.70
CA GLU A 49 -7.70 -7.25 4.78
C GLU A 49 -8.53 -6.78 5.99
N GLY A 50 -9.74 -6.28 5.72
CA GLY A 50 -10.67 -5.79 6.75
C GLY A 50 -10.48 -4.32 7.13
N TYR A 51 -9.53 -3.62 6.53
CA TYR A 51 -9.22 -2.22 6.83
C TYR A 51 -9.52 -1.29 5.66
N PRO A 52 -9.94 -0.03 5.91
CA PRO A 52 -10.31 0.91 4.86
C PRO A 52 -9.10 1.58 4.18
N ASP A 53 -7.89 1.36 4.71
CA ASP A 53 -6.66 2.00 4.25
C ASP A 53 -6.11 1.29 3.01
N THR A 54 -5.80 2.06 1.96
CA THR A 54 -5.26 1.53 0.72
C THR A 54 -4.03 2.28 0.22
N TRP A 55 -3.20 1.60 -0.57
CA TRP A 55 -2.03 2.14 -1.24
C TRP A 55 -2.17 1.94 -2.75
N ALA A 56 -2.01 3.01 -3.52
CA ALA A 56 -1.93 2.94 -4.97
C ALA A 56 -0.46 2.97 -5.43
N ILE A 57 -0.03 1.91 -6.11
CA ILE A 57 1.34 1.69 -6.57
C ILE A 57 1.37 1.52 -8.07
N GLN A 58 2.32 2.16 -8.74
CA GLN A 58 2.55 1.98 -10.17
C GLN A 58 3.63 0.92 -10.39
N VAL A 59 3.37 -0.03 -11.29
CA VAL A 59 4.30 -1.10 -11.66
C VAL A 59 4.52 -1.07 -13.16
N TYR A 60 5.76 -0.85 -13.58
CA TYR A 60 6.14 -0.76 -14.98
C TYR A 60 6.45 -2.14 -15.57
N GLU A 61 6.34 -2.28 -16.89
CA GLU A 61 6.67 -3.51 -17.63
C GLU A 61 8.11 -4.01 -17.39
N ASN A 62 9.04 -3.14 -17.00
CA ASN A 62 10.41 -3.49 -16.63
C ASN A 62 10.54 -4.08 -15.21
N ARG A 63 9.43 -4.38 -14.53
CA ARG A 63 9.35 -4.94 -13.17
C ARG A 63 9.84 -4.00 -12.07
N VAL A 64 9.80 -2.69 -12.32
CA VAL A 64 10.12 -1.66 -11.32
C VAL A 64 8.83 -1.02 -10.82
N CYS A 65 8.75 -0.78 -9.51
CA CYS A 65 7.69 -0.01 -8.89
C CYS A 65 8.09 1.47 -8.77
N ASP A 66 7.12 2.38 -8.96
CA ASP A 66 7.33 3.80 -8.65
C ASP A 66 7.43 3.97 -7.11
N PRO A 67 8.54 4.51 -6.58
CA PRO A 67 8.70 4.73 -5.15
C PRO A 67 7.73 5.77 -4.58
N CYS A 68 7.12 6.62 -5.41
CA CYS A 68 6.17 7.64 -5.01
C CYS A 68 4.73 7.11 -4.98
N TYR A 69 4.48 6.05 -4.21
CA TYR A 69 3.12 5.53 -4.04
C TYR A 69 2.23 6.48 -3.23
N THR A 70 0.91 6.28 -3.35
CA THR A 70 -0.09 7.13 -2.70
C THR A 70 -0.90 6.32 -1.71
N PHE A 71 -0.84 6.70 -0.43
CA PHE A 71 -1.74 6.21 0.60
C PHE A 71 -3.10 6.91 0.54
N MET A 72 -4.18 6.20 0.86
CA MET A 72 -5.55 6.71 0.93
C MET A 72 -6.26 6.10 2.14
N SER A 73 -6.87 6.94 2.97
CA SER A 73 -7.62 6.50 4.13
C SER A 73 -8.84 7.40 4.39
N THR A 74 -9.97 6.79 4.75
CA THR A 74 -11.15 7.53 5.23
C THR A 74 -10.97 8.06 6.66
N LEU A 75 -9.92 7.60 7.35
CA LEU A 75 -9.54 7.99 8.70
C LEU A 75 -8.29 8.90 8.71
N ALA A 76 -7.92 9.45 7.55
CA ALA A 76 -6.80 10.38 7.42
C ALA A 76 -6.92 11.53 8.43
N GLY A 77 -5.85 11.75 9.20
CA GLY A 77 -5.80 12.75 10.26
C GLY A 77 -6.53 12.44 11.56
N SER A 78 -7.12 11.25 11.68
CA SER A 78 -7.48 10.72 12.99
C SER A 78 -6.24 10.28 13.76
N THR A 79 -6.14 10.63 15.04
CA THR A 79 -5.14 10.09 15.95
C THR A 79 -5.60 8.80 16.64
N ALA A 80 -6.86 8.40 16.42
CA ALA A 80 -7.39 7.15 16.97
C ALA A 80 -6.78 5.97 16.22
N THR A 81 -6.29 4.99 16.99
CA THR A 81 -5.69 3.75 16.50
C THR A 81 -6.36 2.52 17.12
N ASP A 82 -7.47 2.72 17.84
CA ASP A 82 -8.23 1.64 18.48
C ASP A 82 -8.73 0.60 17.45
N ASP A 83 -8.95 1.03 16.20
CA ASP A 83 -9.31 0.16 15.08
C ASP A 83 -8.17 -0.78 14.66
N LEU A 84 -6.92 -0.40 14.91
CA LEU A 84 -5.72 -1.15 14.50
C LEU A 84 -5.28 -2.18 15.55
N ALA A 85 -6.00 -2.33 16.66
CA ALA A 85 -5.57 -3.17 17.79
C ALA A 85 -5.45 -4.67 17.46
N GLU A 86 -6.15 -5.15 16.42
CA GLU A 86 -6.11 -6.54 15.97
C GLU A 86 -5.03 -6.80 14.89
N LEU A 87 -4.35 -5.75 14.40
CA LEU A 87 -3.28 -5.88 13.43
C LEU A 87 -1.94 -6.24 14.07
N PRO A 88 -1.06 -6.92 13.31
CA PRO A 88 0.35 -6.99 13.67
C PRO A 88 0.94 -5.60 13.91
N GLU A 89 1.82 -5.49 14.91
CA GLU A 89 2.38 -4.21 15.37
C GLU A 89 3.03 -3.41 14.25
N ALA A 90 3.76 -4.08 13.35
CA ALA A 90 4.41 -3.44 12.21
C ALA A 90 3.41 -2.77 11.26
N ILE A 91 2.30 -3.46 10.96
CA ILE A 91 1.25 -2.96 10.06
C ILE A 91 0.48 -1.82 10.73
N ALA A 92 0.10 -1.99 12.00
CA ALA A 92 -0.59 -0.95 12.78
C ALA A 92 0.25 0.34 12.83
N LYS A 93 1.56 0.21 13.06
CA LYS A 93 2.49 1.35 13.08
C LYS A 93 2.61 2.02 11.72
N ALA A 94 2.71 1.25 10.64
CA ALA A 94 2.77 1.77 9.28
C ALA A 94 1.50 2.58 8.93
N ILE A 95 0.31 2.02 9.15
CA ILE A 95 -0.96 2.71 8.90
C ILE A 95 -1.08 3.98 9.75
N ALA A 96 -0.75 3.90 11.04
CA ALA A 96 -0.81 5.06 11.93
C ALA A 96 0.13 6.18 11.47
N TRP A 97 1.31 5.84 10.96
CA TRP A 97 2.26 6.80 10.43
C TRP A 97 1.76 7.47 9.14
N GLU A 98 1.20 6.68 8.22
CA GLU A 98 0.65 7.16 6.95
C GLU A 98 -0.54 8.11 7.17
N ARG A 99 -1.50 7.72 8.03
CA ARG A 99 -2.65 8.56 8.40
C ARG A 99 -2.22 9.90 9.02
N GLN A 100 -1.14 9.93 9.79
CA GLN A 100 -0.57 11.15 10.36
C GLN A 100 0.15 11.99 9.31
N SER A 101 0.91 11.36 8.42
CA SER A 101 1.68 12.05 7.37
C SER A 101 0.79 12.82 6.39
N GLN A 102 -0.47 12.40 6.22
CA GLN A 102 -1.47 13.12 5.42
C GLN A 102 -2.02 14.39 6.06
N THR A 103 -1.78 14.64 7.36
CA THR A 103 -2.23 15.88 8.03
C THR A 103 -1.30 17.07 7.80
N VAL A 104 -0.08 16.82 7.32
CA VAL A 104 0.86 17.87 7.00
C VAL A 104 0.70 18.16 5.50
N PRO A 105 0.22 19.35 5.09
CA PRO A 105 0.28 19.71 3.68
C PRO A 105 1.75 19.63 3.27
N LYS A 106 2.07 18.74 2.32
CA LYS A 106 3.38 18.70 1.65
C LYS A 106 3.61 20.11 1.11
N THR A 107 4.42 20.88 1.82
CA THR A 107 4.77 22.25 1.41
C THR A 107 5.69 22.08 0.21
N VAL A 108 5.19 22.48 -0.96
CA VAL A 108 5.92 22.56 -2.23
C VAL A 108 7.05 23.58 -2.10
#